data_AF-A0A7W8NKC8-F1
#
_entry.id   AF-A0A7W8NKC8-F1
#
_cell.length_a   1.000
_cell.length_b   1.000
_cell.length_c   1.000
_cell.angle_alpha   90.00
_cell.angle_beta   90.00
_cell.angle_gamma   90.00
#
_symmetry.space_group_name_H-M   'P 1'
#
loop_
_entity.id
_entity.type
_entity.pdbx_description
1 polymer ?
#
loop_
_entity_poly.entity_id
_entity_poly.type
_entity_poly.pdbx_seq_one_letter_code
_entity_poly.pdbx_strand_id
1 'polypeptide(L)'
;MMANSVQPEPDDAVVDKAILWLTHLSSGLASEEERRAYRDWCAQHPQNALAAHRMEGIFARFDGLPAEPARAALEGQRRPRRKVIKLALTVALLLAGGGMLAQWPQARYWNADYRTAAGERRVVELADHSTLTLNSGSAVNIRYDGHARRVDLLAGEVLVQVAHIADPASQPFAVHTPDGEARALGTRYLVRREAGATVVTVLESMVRAGSADGSSSRTVLPDQRVRITANAVSAPQAVDAGQAASWVRGRLVADNAPLSEVLAELSRYRRGLLRYDAAQMQAVRVSGVFALDDGDRTLTTLQALLPITVEHYTPFLTVVSVKPKK
;
A
#
# COMPACT_ATOMS: atom_id res chain seq x y z
N MET A 1 30.89 -4.44 -41.12
CA MET A 1 29.52 -5.00 -41.05
C MET A 1 29.48 -5.97 -39.88
N MET A 2 29.23 -5.46 -38.66
CA MET A 2 29.19 -6.29 -37.45
C MET A 2 27.74 -6.49 -37.06
N ALA A 3 27.30 -7.75 -37.08
CA ALA A 3 25.94 -8.15 -36.74
C ALA A 3 25.68 -7.82 -35.26
N ASN A 4 24.70 -6.96 -35.03
CA ASN A 4 24.15 -6.66 -33.72
C ASN A 4 23.39 -7.90 -33.24
N SER A 5 24.05 -8.78 -32.49
CA SER A 5 23.41 -9.95 -31.89
C SER A 5 22.52 -9.50 -30.73
N VAL A 6 21.24 -9.27 -31.04
CA VAL A 6 20.17 -9.14 -30.05
C VAL A 6 20.16 -10.44 -29.23
N GLN A 7 20.59 -10.38 -27.97
CA GLN A 7 20.46 -11.53 -27.07
C GLN A 7 18.98 -11.81 -26.86
N PRO A 8 18.51 -13.06 -27.05
CA PRO A 8 17.09 -13.40 -26.88
C PRO A 8 16.67 -13.15 -25.42
N GLU A 9 15.51 -12.52 -25.23
CA GLU A 9 14.95 -12.34 -23.89
C GLU A 9 14.63 -13.70 -23.26
N PRO A 10 14.96 -13.89 -21.96
CA PRO A 10 14.52 -15.07 -21.24
C PRO A 10 13.00 -15.07 -21.13
N ASP A 11 12.39 -16.24 -21.29
CA ASP A 11 10.95 -16.44 -21.13
C ASP A 11 10.48 -16.03 -19.72
N ASP A 12 9.27 -15.49 -19.61
CA ASP A 12 8.72 -14.96 -18.36
C ASP A 12 8.70 -16.03 -17.26
N ALA A 13 8.39 -17.29 -17.63
CA ALA A 13 8.40 -18.41 -16.70
C ALA A 13 9.80 -18.72 -16.13
N VAL A 14 10.87 -18.43 -16.89
CA VAL A 14 12.26 -18.61 -16.47
C VAL A 14 12.70 -17.48 -15.54
N VAL A 15 12.20 -16.27 -15.78
CA VAL A 15 12.43 -15.09 -14.92
C VAL A 15 11.73 -15.26 -13.57
N ASP A 16 10.47 -15.68 -13.55
CA ASP A 16 9.73 -15.94 -12.31
C ASP A 16 10.44 -16.99 -11.44
N LYS A 17 10.95 -18.04 -12.09
CA LYS A 17 11.73 -19.07 -11.41
C LYS A 17 13.05 -18.55 -10.85
N ALA A 18 13.72 -17.62 -11.53
CA ALA A 18 14.92 -16.94 -11.03
C ALA A 18 14.62 -16.10 -9.77
N ILE A 19 13.49 -15.39 -9.74
CA ILE A 19 13.06 -14.57 -8.60
C ILE A 19 12.79 -15.46 -7.37
N LEU A 20 12.10 -16.59 -7.55
CA LEU A 20 11.85 -17.54 -6.47
C LEU A 20 13.16 -18.10 -5.89
N TRP A 21 14.11 -18.47 -6.75
CA TRP A 21 15.43 -18.93 -6.30
C TRP A 21 16.18 -17.86 -5.51
N LEU A 22 16.26 -16.64 -6.03
CA LEU A 22 17.03 -15.56 -5.38
C LEU A 22 16.38 -15.04 -4.10
N THR A 23 15.06 -15.08 -4.00
CA THR A 23 14.33 -14.76 -2.75
C THR A 23 14.61 -15.81 -1.68
N HIS A 24 14.63 -17.10 -2.06
CA HIS A 24 14.96 -18.19 -1.13
C HIS A 24 16.42 -18.15 -0.68
N LEU A 25 17.35 -17.92 -1.62
CA LEU A 25 18.78 -17.86 -1.33
C LEU A 25 19.18 -16.63 -0.49
N SER A 26 18.55 -15.49 -0.72
CA SER A 26 18.79 -14.25 0.04
C SER A 26 18.19 -14.26 1.45
N SER A 27 17.27 -15.19 1.74
CA SER A 27 16.70 -15.36 3.09
C SER A 27 17.69 -15.88 4.15
N GLY A 28 18.86 -16.35 3.73
CA GLY A 28 19.87 -16.96 4.61
C GLY A 28 19.50 -18.36 5.13
N LEU A 29 18.30 -18.87 4.80
CA LEU A 29 17.78 -20.16 5.26
C LEU A 29 18.02 -21.31 4.28
N ALA A 30 18.57 -21.02 3.09
CA ALA A 30 18.84 -22.05 2.09
C ALA A 30 19.91 -23.05 2.55
N SER A 31 19.62 -24.33 2.40
CA SER A 31 20.53 -25.45 2.62
C SER A 31 21.56 -25.58 1.48
N GLU A 32 22.62 -26.35 1.71
CA GLU A 32 23.64 -26.61 0.66
C GLU A 32 23.08 -27.44 -0.50
N GLU A 33 22.05 -28.25 -0.23
CA GLU A 33 21.34 -29.02 -1.25
C GLU A 33 20.54 -28.10 -2.19
N GLU A 34 19.89 -27.07 -1.64
CA GLU A 34 19.15 -26.08 -2.42
C GLU A 34 20.08 -25.14 -3.21
N ARG A 35 21.25 -24.78 -2.66
CA ARG A 35 22.29 -24.05 -3.42
C ARG A 35 22.81 -24.85 -4.60
N ARG A 36 22.92 -26.18 -4.45
CA ARG A 36 23.30 -27.08 -5.54
C ARG A 36 22.20 -27.17 -6.59
N ALA A 37 20.94 -27.31 -6.18
CA ALA A 37 19.80 -27.32 -7.08
C ALA A 37 19.66 -26.02 -7.89
N TYR A 38 19.98 -24.87 -7.30
CA TYR A 38 20.07 -23.60 -8.02
C TYR A 38 21.17 -23.61 -9.10
N ARG A 39 22.39 -24.05 -8.74
CA ARG A 39 23.51 -24.16 -9.70
C ARG A 39 23.18 -25.11 -10.84
N ASP A 40 22.56 -26.24 -10.52
CA ASP A 40 22.13 -27.24 -11.50
C ASP A 40 21.05 -26.67 -12.42
N TRP A 41 20.10 -25.90 -11.89
CA TRP A 41 19.08 -25.20 -12.68
C TRP A 41 19.68 -24.13 -13.61
N CYS A 42 20.65 -23.36 -13.15
CA CYS A 42 21.38 -22.40 -13.99
C CYS A 42 22.17 -23.10 -15.11
N ALA A 43 22.73 -24.29 -14.83
CA ALA A 43 23.48 -25.08 -15.81
C ALA A 43 22.61 -25.83 -16.83
N GLN A 44 21.30 -26.00 -16.55
CA GLN A 44 20.39 -26.73 -17.43
C GLN A 44 20.07 -26.00 -18.74
N HIS A 45 20.03 -24.67 -18.76
CA HIS A 45 19.67 -23.91 -19.95
C HIS A 45 20.32 -22.52 -19.99
N PRO A 46 20.82 -22.04 -21.15
CA PRO A 46 21.44 -20.71 -21.27
C PRO A 46 20.53 -19.56 -20.85
N GLN A 47 19.21 -19.69 -21.05
CA GLN A 47 18.23 -18.68 -20.62
C GLN A 47 18.08 -18.62 -19.09
N ASN A 48 18.27 -19.73 -18.37
CA ASN A 48 18.21 -19.75 -16.91
C ASN A 48 19.40 -18.98 -16.32
N ALA A 49 20.60 -19.21 -16.86
CA ALA A 49 21.80 -18.46 -16.48
C ALA A 49 21.67 -16.95 -16.77
N LEU A 50 21.07 -16.60 -17.91
CA LEU A 50 20.80 -15.20 -18.26
C LEU A 50 19.80 -14.54 -17.31
N ALA A 51 18.70 -15.24 -16.96
CA ALA A 51 17.70 -14.76 -16.01
C ALA A 51 18.29 -14.62 -14.60
N ALA A 52 19.07 -15.61 -14.14
CA ALA A 52 19.80 -15.58 -12.87
C ALA A 52 20.72 -14.37 -12.77
N HIS A 53 21.63 -14.18 -13.73
CA HIS A 53 22.59 -13.08 -13.73
C HIS A 53 21.92 -11.70 -13.76
N ARG A 54 20.82 -11.55 -14.52
CA ARG A 54 20.04 -10.30 -14.53
C ARG A 54 19.41 -10.01 -13.17
N MET A 55 18.80 -11.01 -12.54
CA MET A 55 18.15 -10.84 -11.26
C MET A 55 19.16 -10.66 -10.11
N GLU A 56 20.33 -11.30 -10.17
CA GLU A 56 21.44 -11.07 -9.23
C GLU A 56 21.90 -9.61 -9.24
N GLY A 57 22.03 -8.98 -10.41
CA GLY A 57 22.37 -7.55 -10.52
C GLY A 57 21.29 -6.61 -9.97
N ILE A 58 20.04 -7.05 -9.90
CA ILE A 58 18.93 -6.32 -9.26
C ILE A 58 18.99 -6.52 -7.75
N PHE A 59 19.11 -7.77 -7.28
CA PHE A 59 19.20 -8.13 -5.85
C PHE A 59 20.44 -7.54 -5.16
N ALA A 60 21.58 -7.45 -5.84
CA ALA A 60 22.80 -6.81 -5.33
C ALA A 60 22.62 -5.32 -5.02
N ARG A 61 21.60 -4.66 -5.58
CA ARG A 61 21.25 -3.27 -5.24
C ARG A 61 20.46 -3.15 -3.93
N PHE A 62 20.12 -4.28 -3.31
CA PHE A 62 19.38 -4.39 -2.05
C PHE A 62 20.23 -4.92 -0.88
N ASP A 63 21.51 -5.26 -1.08
CA ASP A 63 22.43 -5.92 -0.10
C ASP A 63 22.84 -5.06 1.13
N GLY A 64 22.12 -3.97 1.41
CA GLY A 64 22.35 -3.05 2.52
C GLY A 64 21.39 -3.19 3.71
N LEU A 65 20.53 -4.22 3.76
CA LEU A 65 19.53 -4.39 4.82
C LEU A 65 19.96 -5.49 5.83
N PRO A 66 20.07 -5.19 7.14
CA PRO A 66 20.59 -6.14 8.12
C PRO A 66 19.57 -7.25 8.46
N ALA A 67 19.97 -8.51 8.28
CA ALA A 67 19.22 -9.72 8.62
C ALA A 67 19.55 -10.23 10.04
N GLU A 68 19.41 -9.39 11.07
CA GLU A 68 19.90 -9.71 12.42
C GLU A 68 18.90 -10.33 13.43
N PRO A 69 17.55 -10.33 13.30
CA PRO A 69 16.74 -10.99 14.33
C PRO A 69 16.57 -12.51 14.12
N ALA A 70 17.05 -13.08 13.01
CA ALA A 70 16.83 -14.50 12.68
C ALA A 70 17.84 -15.47 13.33
N ARG A 71 19.02 -14.99 13.74
CA ARG A 71 20.11 -15.85 14.25
C ARG A 71 19.96 -16.23 15.73
N ALA A 72 19.31 -15.39 16.54
CA ALA A 72 19.16 -15.62 17.97
C ALA A 72 18.17 -16.74 18.34
N ALA A 73 17.31 -17.16 17.42
CA ALA A 73 16.28 -18.18 17.69
C ALA A 73 16.75 -19.63 17.44
N LEU A 74 17.93 -19.84 16.82
CA LEU A 74 18.36 -21.17 16.33
C LEU A 74 19.46 -21.85 17.14
N GLU A 75 20.04 -21.17 18.14
CA GLU A 75 21.06 -21.76 19.02
C GLU A 75 20.45 -22.31 20.30
N GLY A 76 19.65 -23.37 20.17
CA GLY A 76 18.97 -23.98 21.31
C GLY A 76 18.61 -25.44 21.11
N GLN A 77 19.45 -26.30 21.68
CA GLN A 77 19.16 -27.68 22.13
C GLN A 77 19.33 -28.87 21.17
N ARG A 78 20.22 -29.76 21.63
CA ARG A 78 20.56 -31.09 21.14
C ARG A 78 19.36 -32.06 21.24
N ARG A 79 19.28 -32.97 20.26
CA ARG A 79 18.27 -34.03 20.04
C ARG A 79 17.86 -34.80 21.31
N PRO A 80 16.58 -35.26 21.40
CA PRO A 80 16.25 -36.64 20.98
C PRO A 80 14.88 -36.86 20.29
N ARG A 81 14.79 -37.98 19.53
CA ARG A 81 13.60 -38.65 18.92
C ARG A 81 12.66 -37.81 18.03
N ARG A 82 13.09 -37.72 16.76
CA ARG A 82 12.51 -37.13 15.53
C ARG A 82 11.00 -37.34 15.22
N LYS A 83 10.23 -38.13 15.95
CA LYS A 83 8.79 -38.36 15.65
C LYS A 83 7.86 -37.58 16.58
N VAL A 84 8.19 -37.49 17.87
CA VAL A 84 7.39 -36.72 18.85
C VAL A 84 7.62 -35.21 18.66
N ILE A 85 8.86 -34.82 18.34
CA ILE A 85 9.22 -33.43 18.00
C ILE A 85 8.49 -32.95 16.75
N LYS A 86 8.26 -33.80 15.73
CA LYS A 86 7.55 -33.38 14.50
C LYS A 86 6.09 -33.08 14.77
N LEU A 87 5.40 -33.91 15.57
CA LEU A 87 3.99 -33.69 15.90
C LEU A 87 3.81 -32.50 16.85
N ALA A 88 4.70 -32.37 17.84
CA ALA A 88 4.73 -31.21 18.73
C ALA A 88 5.11 -29.92 18.00
N LEU A 89 6.04 -29.96 17.03
CA LEU A 89 6.37 -28.84 16.16
C LEU A 89 5.22 -28.49 15.22
N THR A 90 4.48 -29.45 14.64
CA THR A 90 3.33 -29.11 13.80
C THR A 90 2.21 -28.46 14.60
N VAL A 91 1.94 -28.96 15.82
CA VAL A 91 0.94 -28.36 16.71
C VAL A 91 1.43 -27.00 17.23
N ALA A 92 2.70 -26.87 17.60
CA ALA A 92 3.30 -25.60 18.00
C ALA A 92 3.42 -24.61 16.84
N LEU A 93 3.64 -25.05 15.59
CA LEU A 93 3.68 -24.20 14.39
C LEU A 93 2.28 -23.81 13.93
N LEU A 94 1.26 -24.65 14.17
CA LEU A 94 -0.15 -24.30 13.97
C LEU A 94 -0.66 -23.34 15.06
N LEU A 95 -0.26 -23.54 16.32
CA LEU A 95 -0.63 -22.66 17.44
C LEU A 95 0.17 -21.35 17.44
N ALA A 96 1.47 -21.39 17.15
CA ALA A 96 2.29 -20.19 16.95
C ALA A 96 1.95 -19.51 15.62
N GLY A 97 1.65 -20.26 14.55
CA GLY A 97 1.18 -19.72 13.28
C GLY A 97 -0.17 -19.01 13.43
N GLY A 98 -1.15 -19.64 14.09
CA GLY A 98 -2.45 -19.03 14.37
C GLY A 98 -2.37 -17.85 15.35
N GLY A 99 -1.55 -17.96 16.40
CA GLY A 99 -1.35 -16.91 17.39
C GLY A 99 -0.52 -15.72 16.89
N MET A 100 0.41 -15.94 15.96
CA MET A 100 1.29 -14.91 15.39
C MET A 100 0.65 -14.25 14.15
N LEU A 101 -0.16 -14.99 13.38
CA LEU A 101 -1.02 -14.42 12.32
C LEU A 101 -2.15 -13.56 12.91
N ALA A 102 -2.75 -13.95 14.04
CA ALA A 102 -3.79 -13.14 14.70
C ALA A 102 -3.27 -11.77 15.21
N GLN A 103 -1.96 -11.65 15.40
CA GLN A 103 -1.28 -10.43 15.84
C GLN A 103 -0.70 -9.61 14.68
N TRP A 104 -0.80 -10.10 13.43
CA TRP A 104 -0.43 -9.34 12.24
C TRP A 104 -1.54 -8.35 11.86
N PRO A 105 -1.22 -7.05 11.68
CA PRO A 105 -2.17 -6.04 11.19
C PRO A 105 -2.91 -6.47 9.91
N GLN A 106 -2.27 -7.32 9.10
CA GLN A 106 -2.81 -7.88 7.87
C GLN A 106 -3.99 -8.83 8.12
N ALA A 107 -4.07 -9.56 9.24
CA ALA A 107 -5.20 -10.45 9.53
C ALA A 107 -6.53 -9.70 9.69
N ARG A 108 -6.49 -8.45 10.19
CA ARG A 108 -7.68 -7.59 10.26
C ARG A 108 -8.18 -7.18 8.88
N TYR A 109 -7.28 -7.00 7.90
CA TYR A 109 -7.64 -6.69 6.52
C TYR A 109 -8.42 -7.85 5.85
N TRP A 110 -8.06 -9.10 6.15
CA TRP A 110 -8.74 -10.28 5.60
C TRP A 110 -10.16 -10.47 6.15
N ASN A 111 -10.41 -10.04 7.38
CA ASN A 111 -11.73 -10.10 8.02
C ASN A 111 -12.54 -8.81 7.83
N ALA A 112 -12.20 -7.98 6.84
CA ALA A 112 -12.94 -6.75 6.55
C ALA A 112 -14.30 -7.07 5.93
N ASP A 113 -15.36 -6.41 6.38
CA ASP A 113 -16.71 -6.56 5.81
C ASP A 113 -16.71 -6.14 4.33
N TYR A 114 -15.97 -5.07 3.99
CA TYR A 114 -15.76 -4.61 2.61
C TYR A 114 -14.29 -4.32 2.34
N ARG A 115 -13.84 -4.70 1.14
CA ARG A 115 -12.49 -4.43 0.66
C ARG A 115 -12.47 -4.10 -0.84
N THR A 116 -11.45 -3.38 -1.26
CA THR A 116 -11.13 -3.10 -2.66
C THR A 116 -9.70 -3.50 -2.97
N ALA A 117 -9.48 -4.10 -4.13
CA ALA A 117 -8.14 -4.37 -4.65
C ALA A 117 -7.44 -3.08 -5.14
N ALA A 118 -6.18 -3.19 -5.52
CA ALA A 118 -5.48 -2.10 -6.20
C ALA A 118 -6.18 -1.74 -7.52
N GLY A 119 -6.47 -0.45 -7.71
CA GLY A 119 -7.19 0.10 -8.86
C GLY A 119 -8.72 -0.01 -8.77
N GLU A 120 -9.25 -0.73 -7.77
CA GLU A 120 -10.69 -0.90 -7.59
C GLU A 120 -11.28 0.23 -6.74
N ARG A 121 -12.45 0.72 -7.15
CA ARG A 121 -13.28 1.63 -6.35
C ARG A 121 -14.66 1.03 -6.20
N ARG A 122 -15.24 1.14 -5.00
CA ARG A 122 -16.53 0.51 -4.70
C ARG A 122 -17.42 1.45 -3.91
N VAL A 123 -18.68 1.54 -4.32
CA VAL A 123 -19.72 2.27 -3.57
C VAL A 123 -20.52 1.27 -2.74
N VAL A 124 -20.75 1.59 -1.47
CA VAL A 124 -21.52 0.79 -0.52
C VAL A 124 -22.56 1.70 0.13
N GLU A 125 -23.83 1.36 -0.03
CA GLU A 125 -24.92 1.99 0.72
C GLU A 125 -25.07 1.29 2.07
N LEU A 126 -25.15 2.08 3.14
CA LEU A 126 -25.29 1.62 4.52
C LEU A 126 -26.77 1.57 4.92
N ALA A 127 -27.06 0.89 6.02
CA ALA A 127 -28.44 0.70 6.49
C ALA A 127 -29.16 2.01 6.87
N ASP A 128 -28.42 3.09 7.14
CA ASP A 128 -28.96 4.42 7.43
C ASP A 128 -29.04 5.31 6.17
N HIS A 129 -28.89 4.74 4.97
CA HIS A 129 -28.78 5.44 3.68
C HIS A 129 -27.55 6.34 3.53
N SER A 130 -26.61 6.28 4.47
CA SER A 130 -25.28 6.86 4.26
C SER A 130 -24.53 6.07 3.20
N THR A 131 -23.66 6.73 2.44
CA THR A 131 -22.89 6.08 1.38
C THR A 131 -21.41 6.15 1.67
N LEU A 132 -20.73 5.00 1.53
CA LEU A 132 -19.27 4.91 1.52
C LEU A 132 -18.80 4.68 0.10
N THR A 133 -17.92 5.56 -0.40
CA THR A 133 -17.11 5.24 -1.56
C THR A 133 -15.73 4.82 -1.08
N LEU A 134 -15.36 3.57 -1.31
CA LEU A 134 -14.05 3.03 -1.00
C LEU A 134 -13.10 3.30 -2.18
N ASN A 135 -11.93 3.84 -1.86
CA ASN A 135 -10.84 4.02 -2.82
C ASN A 135 -10.05 2.72 -3.05
N SER A 136 -9.00 2.76 -3.88
CA SER A 136 -8.05 1.67 -4.11
C SER A 136 -7.38 1.19 -2.82
N GLY A 137 -7.34 -0.13 -2.63
CA GLY A 137 -6.64 -0.76 -1.51
C GLY A 137 -7.27 -0.49 -0.13
N SER A 138 -8.58 -0.25 -0.09
CA SER A 138 -9.32 0.08 1.12
C SER A 138 -9.90 -1.15 1.79
N ALA A 139 -10.07 -1.07 3.11
CA ALA A 139 -10.76 -2.07 3.90
C ALA A 139 -11.49 -1.42 5.07
N VAL A 140 -12.79 -1.75 5.22
CA VAL A 140 -13.66 -1.19 6.26
C VAL A 140 -14.50 -2.28 6.92
N ASN A 141 -14.76 -2.07 8.21
CA ASN A 141 -15.80 -2.79 8.94
C ASN A 141 -16.94 -1.86 9.30
N ILE A 142 -18.17 -2.35 9.21
CA ILE A 142 -19.36 -1.60 9.60
C ILE A 142 -19.80 -2.14 10.96
N ARG A 143 -19.96 -1.23 11.91
CA ARG A 143 -20.39 -1.52 13.28
C ARG A 143 -21.56 -0.60 13.58
N TYR A 144 -22.74 -1.04 13.18
CA TYR A 144 -23.98 -0.36 13.53
C TYR A 144 -24.58 -1.13 14.71
N ASP A 145 -24.70 -0.46 15.84
CA ASP A 145 -25.53 -0.91 16.95
C ASP A 145 -26.67 0.10 17.17
N GLY A 146 -27.64 -0.23 18.04
CA GLY A 146 -28.80 0.64 18.30
C GLY A 146 -28.47 2.04 18.85
N HIS A 147 -27.20 2.35 19.11
CA HIS A 147 -26.73 3.61 19.69
C HIS A 147 -25.58 4.28 18.91
N ALA A 148 -24.89 3.58 18.01
CA ALA A 148 -23.71 4.09 17.31
C ALA A 148 -23.67 3.68 15.83
N ARG A 149 -23.45 4.68 14.96
CA ARG A 149 -23.19 4.51 13.52
C ARG A 149 -21.70 4.59 13.25
N ARG A 150 -21.01 3.46 13.41
CA ARG A 150 -19.54 3.39 13.36
C ARG A 150 -19.03 2.64 12.14
N VAL A 151 -17.99 3.19 11.52
CA VAL A 151 -17.21 2.54 10.47
C VAL A 151 -15.75 2.49 10.91
N ASP A 152 -15.17 1.30 10.99
CA ASP A 152 -13.74 1.16 11.25
C ASP A 152 -12.98 1.11 9.92
N LEU A 153 -12.17 2.12 9.64
CA LEU A 153 -11.29 2.14 8.48
C LEU A 153 -9.95 1.50 8.83
N LEU A 154 -9.73 0.29 8.30
CA LEU A 154 -8.55 -0.52 8.58
C LEU A 154 -7.37 -0.11 7.70
N ALA A 155 -7.64 0.14 6.41
CA ALA A 155 -6.65 0.50 5.41
C ALA A 155 -7.27 1.34 4.29
N GLY A 156 -6.40 2.07 3.58
CA GLY A 156 -6.76 2.86 2.41
C GLY A 156 -7.52 4.13 2.75
N GLU A 157 -8.52 4.44 1.94
CA GLU A 157 -9.24 5.70 1.95
C GLU A 157 -10.72 5.52 1.62
N VAL A 158 -11.56 6.32 2.26
CA VAL A 158 -13.00 6.30 2.06
C VAL A 158 -13.53 7.73 1.99
N LEU A 159 -14.45 7.97 1.04
CA LEU A 159 -15.34 9.11 1.06
C LEU A 159 -16.64 8.69 1.76
N VAL A 160 -16.98 9.42 2.81
CA VAL A 160 -18.24 9.25 3.54
C VAL A 160 -19.20 10.34 3.12
N GLN A 161 -20.43 9.95 2.81
CA GLN A 161 -21.56 10.86 2.66
C GLN A 161 -22.66 10.41 3.63
N VAL A 162 -22.80 11.13 4.74
CA VAL A 162 -23.74 10.77 5.81
C VAL A 162 -25.14 11.22 5.45
N ALA A 163 -26.12 10.32 5.58
CA ALA A 163 -27.52 10.66 5.38
C ALA A 163 -28.01 11.66 6.44
N HIS A 164 -28.92 12.54 6.04
CA HIS A 164 -29.59 13.43 6.97
C HIS A 164 -30.55 12.65 7.86
N ILE A 165 -30.40 12.80 9.18
CA ILE A 165 -31.32 12.24 10.17
C ILE A 165 -31.89 13.35 11.05
N ALA A 166 -33.06 13.11 11.66
CA ALA A 166 -33.79 14.12 12.43
C ALA A 166 -33.02 14.62 13.68
N ASP A 167 -32.26 13.75 14.34
CA ASP A 167 -31.40 14.12 15.47
C ASP A 167 -29.97 13.55 15.29
N PRO A 168 -29.09 14.26 14.55
CA PRO A 168 -27.72 13.84 14.31
C PRO A 168 -26.86 13.76 15.58
N ALA A 169 -27.23 14.48 16.64
CA ALA A 169 -26.48 14.53 17.88
C ALA A 169 -26.72 13.29 18.75
N SER A 170 -27.93 12.70 18.67
CA SER A 170 -28.28 11.48 19.41
C SER A 170 -27.49 10.24 18.98
N GLN A 171 -27.14 10.13 17.70
CA GLN A 171 -26.41 8.98 17.13
C GLN A 171 -25.45 9.47 16.04
N PRO A 172 -24.30 10.06 16.39
CA PRO A 172 -23.39 10.61 15.40
C PRO A 172 -22.78 9.49 14.54
N PHE A 173 -22.50 9.81 13.28
CA PHE A 173 -21.75 8.93 12.40
C PHE A 173 -20.26 9.12 12.64
N ALA A 174 -19.50 8.06 12.87
CA ALA A 174 -18.06 8.15 13.13
C ALA A 174 -17.26 7.15 12.31
N VAL A 175 -16.19 7.64 11.70
CA VAL A 175 -15.13 6.77 11.16
C VAL A 175 -14.02 6.66 12.19
N HIS A 176 -13.68 5.45 12.59
CA HIS A 176 -12.61 5.15 13.52
C HIS A 176 -11.41 4.56 12.80
N THR A 177 -10.23 4.93 13.29
CA THR A 177 -8.95 4.33 12.93
C THR A 177 -8.14 4.05 14.18
N PRO A 178 -7.04 3.30 14.10
CA PRO A 178 -6.07 3.20 15.19
C PRO A 178 -5.53 4.53 15.74
N ASP A 179 -5.56 5.62 14.96
CA ASP A 179 -5.02 6.91 15.39
C ASP A 179 -6.07 7.82 16.04
N GLY A 180 -7.37 7.54 15.83
CA GLY A 180 -8.43 8.35 16.39
C GLY A 180 -9.77 8.20 15.67
N GLU A 181 -10.61 9.22 15.77
CA GLU A 181 -11.95 9.23 15.19
C GLU A 181 -12.26 10.52 14.42
N ALA A 182 -13.13 10.40 13.42
CA ALA A 182 -13.69 11.48 12.63
C ALA A 182 -15.22 11.39 12.69
N ARG A 183 -15.84 12.28 13.48
CA ARG A 183 -17.26 12.28 13.81
C ARG A 183 -18.03 13.35 13.03
N ALA A 184 -19.11 12.94 12.40
CA ALA A 184 -19.98 13.74 11.54
C ALA A 184 -21.39 13.88 12.11
N LEU A 185 -22.01 15.04 11.85
CA LEU A 185 -23.42 15.35 12.19
C LEU A 185 -24.32 15.48 10.94
N GLY A 186 -23.91 14.87 9.81
CA GLY A 186 -24.58 15.01 8.51
C GLY A 186 -23.68 15.74 7.51
N THR A 187 -22.61 15.07 7.08
CA THR A 187 -21.50 15.70 6.34
C THR A 187 -20.97 14.82 5.22
N ARG A 188 -20.18 15.44 4.35
CA ARG A 188 -19.39 14.78 3.31
C ARG A 188 -17.91 15.00 3.58
N TYR A 189 -17.14 13.93 3.74
CA TYR A 189 -15.72 14.03 4.12
C TYR A 189 -14.93 12.79 3.72
N LEU A 190 -13.63 12.97 3.54
CA LEU A 190 -12.65 11.92 3.26
C LEU A 190 -11.94 11.54 4.54
N VAL A 191 -11.70 10.23 4.72
CA VAL A 191 -10.81 9.69 5.74
C VAL A 191 -9.81 8.77 5.06
N ARG A 192 -8.52 9.07 5.21
CA ARG A 192 -7.41 8.30 4.64
C ARG A 192 -6.47 7.82 5.73
N ARG A 193 -6.15 6.53 5.70
CA ARG A 193 -5.08 5.93 6.50
C ARG A 193 -3.74 6.18 5.82
N GLU A 194 -2.79 6.68 6.60
CA GLU A 194 -1.39 6.77 6.23
C GLU A 194 -0.53 6.03 7.24
N ALA A 195 0.78 5.92 6.98
CA ALA A 195 1.71 5.36 7.95
C ALA A 195 1.71 6.18 9.25
N GLY A 196 1.17 5.58 10.33
CA GLY A 196 1.13 6.15 11.67
C GLY A 196 0.21 7.36 11.85
N ALA A 197 -0.71 7.62 10.92
CA ALA A 197 -1.67 8.69 11.05
C ALA A 197 -2.90 8.51 10.16
N THR A 198 -3.92 9.30 10.46
CA THR A 198 -5.15 9.39 9.69
C THR A 198 -5.34 10.82 9.22
N VAL A 199 -5.58 11.02 7.93
CA VAL A 199 -5.89 12.33 7.36
C VAL A 199 -7.38 12.44 7.14
N VAL A 200 -7.97 13.50 7.66
CA VAL A 200 -9.39 13.84 7.49
C VAL A 200 -9.48 15.10 6.65
N THR A 201 -10.23 15.06 5.55
CA THR A 201 -10.49 16.24 4.70
C THR A 201 -12.00 16.44 4.58
N VAL A 202 -12.49 17.63 4.92
CA VAL A 202 -13.93 17.91 4.94
C VAL A 202 -14.34 18.59 3.64
N LEU A 203 -15.36 18.05 2.98
CA LEU A 203 -15.92 18.63 1.76
C LEU A 203 -17.12 19.53 2.09
N GLU A 204 -17.98 19.08 3.00
CA GLU A 204 -19.22 19.77 3.34
C GLU A 204 -19.47 19.72 4.85
N SER A 205 -20.06 20.78 5.39
CA SER A 205 -20.40 20.92 6.80
C SER A 205 -19.15 20.82 7.71
N MET A 206 -19.22 20.12 8.85
CA MET A 206 -18.11 20.09 9.81
C MET A 206 -17.89 18.70 10.39
N VAL A 207 -16.63 18.34 10.61
CA VAL A 207 -16.25 17.07 11.25
C VAL A 207 -15.48 17.36 12.52
N ARG A 208 -15.79 16.64 13.59
CA ARG A 208 -14.98 16.65 14.81
C ARG A 208 -13.94 15.52 14.72
N ALA A 209 -12.67 15.91 14.63
CA ALA A 209 -11.53 15.00 14.67
C ALA A 209 -11.06 14.85 16.12
N GLY A 210 -10.76 13.63 16.56
CA GLY A 210 -10.22 13.33 17.89
C GLY A 210 -9.09 12.33 17.82
N SER A 211 -8.06 12.49 18.65
CA SER A 211 -6.99 11.50 18.82
C SER A 211 -7.48 10.26 19.57
N ALA A 212 -6.83 9.11 19.35
CA ALA A 212 -7.22 7.85 19.97
C ALA A 212 -7.16 7.86 21.50
N ASP A 213 -6.22 8.60 22.08
CA ASP A 213 -6.09 8.77 23.53
C ASP A 213 -7.07 9.81 24.13
N GLY A 214 -7.84 10.50 23.28
CA GLY A 214 -8.77 11.56 23.69
C GLY A 214 -8.12 12.86 24.15
N SER A 215 -6.79 12.99 24.09
CA SER A 215 -6.07 14.19 24.57
C SER A 215 -6.22 15.41 23.65
N SER A 216 -6.59 15.19 22.39
CA SER A 216 -6.72 16.24 21.39
C SER A 216 -8.00 16.07 20.58
N SER A 217 -8.74 17.17 20.40
CA SER A 217 -9.88 17.21 19.49
C SER A 217 -10.01 18.57 18.82
N ARG A 218 -10.32 18.57 17.53
CA ARG A 218 -10.54 19.79 16.74
C ARG A 218 -11.74 19.65 15.84
N THR A 219 -12.45 20.76 15.67
CA THR A 219 -13.45 20.91 14.62
C THR A 219 -12.75 21.26 13.31
N VAL A 220 -13.12 20.56 12.24
CA VAL A 220 -12.60 20.73 10.88
C VAL A 220 -13.75 21.21 10.01
N LEU A 221 -13.54 22.33 9.31
CA LEU A 221 -14.53 23.00 8.45
C LEU A 221 -14.34 22.57 6.98
N PRO A 222 -15.26 22.92 6.06
CA PRO A 222 -15.09 22.64 4.64
C PRO A 222 -13.78 23.21 4.10
N ASP A 223 -13.21 22.54 3.09
CA ASP A 223 -11.93 22.91 2.46
C ASP A 223 -10.76 22.94 3.47
N GLN A 224 -10.89 22.17 4.55
CA GLN A 224 -9.83 21.95 5.50
C GLN A 224 -9.49 20.48 5.64
N ARG A 225 -8.20 20.24 5.95
CA ARG A 225 -7.68 18.94 6.34
C ARG A 225 -6.95 18.99 7.67
N VAL A 226 -6.98 17.88 8.39
CA VAL A 226 -6.16 17.64 9.58
C VAL A 226 -5.50 16.27 9.51
N ARG A 227 -4.36 16.15 10.18
CA ARG A 227 -3.68 14.89 10.45
C ARG A 227 -3.91 14.51 11.92
N ILE A 228 -4.39 13.30 12.13
CA ILE A 228 -4.64 12.69 13.44
C ILE A 228 -3.56 11.63 13.68
N THR A 229 -2.85 11.76 14.79
CA THR A 229 -2.00 10.71 15.36
C THR A 229 -2.65 10.20 16.64
N ALA A 230 -2.14 9.11 17.21
CA ALA A 230 -2.69 8.51 18.44
C ALA A 230 -2.85 9.49 19.61
N ASN A 231 -2.07 10.57 19.63
CA ASN A 231 -1.99 11.54 20.73
C ASN A 231 -2.19 13.02 20.30
N ALA A 232 -2.48 13.30 19.04
CA ALA A 232 -2.62 14.69 18.59
C ALA A 232 -3.51 14.83 17.36
N VAL A 233 -4.17 15.98 17.26
CA VAL A 233 -4.78 16.48 16.03
C VAL A 233 -4.03 17.73 15.59
N SER A 234 -3.49 17.72 14.37
CA SER A 234 -2.78 18.86 13.78
C SER A 234 -3.66 20.08 13.65
N ALA A 235 -3.07 21.26 13.46
CA ALA A 235 -3.84 22.43 13.04
C ALA A 235 -4.55 22.17 11.70
N PRO A 236 -5.80 22.66 11.52
CA PRO A 236 -6.47 22.63 10.23
C PRO A 236 -5.65 23.37 9.18
N GLN A 237 -5.49 22.75 8.02
CA GLN A 237 -4.83 23.33 6.85
C GLN A 237 -5.86 23.49 5.74
N ALA A 238 -5.82 24.61 5.02
CA ALA A 238 -6.63 24.79 3.82
C ALA A 238 -6.20 23.80 2.73
N VAL A 239 -7.18 23.28 1.98
CA VAL A 239 -6.98 22.37 0.86
C VAL A 239 -8.15 22.53 -0.12
N ASP A 240 -7.92 22.28 -1.40
CA ASP A 240 -9.01 22.09 -2.36
C ASP A 240 -9.64 20.71 -2.12
N ALA A 241 -10.79 20.67 -1.44
CA ALA A 241 -11.47 19.42 -1.13
C ALA A 241 -12.04 18.73 -2.39
N GLY A 242 -12.34 19.49 -3.44
CA GLY A 242 -12.77 18.98 -4.74
C GLY A 242 -11.64 18.24 -5.48
N GLN A 243 -10.43 18.80 -5.45
CA GLN A 243 -9.21 18.12 -5.90
C GLN A 243 -8.96 16.86 -5.08
N ALA A 244 -9.05 16.94 -3.75
CA ALA A 244 -8.83 15.78 -2.86
C ALA A 244 -9.82 14.63 -3.15
N ALA A 245 -11.07 14.94 -3.53
CA ALA A 245 -12.08 13.95 -3.87
C ALA A 245 -12.14 13.54 -5.36
N SER A 246 -11.21 14.04 -6.18
CA SER A 246 -11.22 13.79 -7.64
C SER A 246 -11.06 12.30 -7.99
N TRP A 247 -10.45 11.50 -7.11
CA TRP A 247 -10.27 10.06 -7.28
C TRP A 247 -11.59 9.30 -7.39
N VAL A 248 -12.68 9.83 -6.82
CA VAL A 248 -14.02 9.24 -6.92
C VAL A 248 -14.44 9.13 -8.40
N ARG A 249 -13.97 10.04 -9.25
CA ARG A 249 -14.21 10.06 -10.69
C ARG A 249 -13.05 9.46 -11.51
N GLY A 250 -12.11 8.77 -10.87
CA GLY A 250 -10.99 8.10 -11.55
C GLY A 250 -9.91 9.08 -11.99
N ARG A 251 -9.82 10.24 -11.33
CA ARG A 251 -8.91 11.32 -11.71
C ARG A 251 -7.98 11.68 -10.57
N LEU A 252 -6.74 11.99 -10.91
CA LEU A 252 -5.77 12.65 -10.06
C LEU A 252 -5.57 14.05 -10.60
N VAL A 253 -5.99 15.05 -9.84
CA VAL A 253 -5.74 16.45 -10.17
C VAL A 253 -4.48 16.88 -9.42
N ALA A 254 -3.45 17.27 -10.16
CA ALA A 254 -2.22 17.82 -9.63
C ALA A 254 -2.14 19.31 -9.99
N ASP A 255 -1.87 20.15 -9.00
CA ASP A 255 -1.61 21.58 -9.20
C ASP A 255 -0.26 21.94 -8.60
N ASN A 256 0.74 22.15 -9.46
CA ASN A 256 2.12 22.46 -9.10
C ASN A 256 2.71 21.47 -8.05
N ALA A 257 2.29 20.21 -8.13
CA ALA A 257 2.66 19.16 -7.19
C ALA A 257 4.05 18.60 -7.55
N PRO A 258 4.87 18.20 -6.56
CA PRO A 258 6.07 17.41 -6.80
C PRO A 258 5.72 16.10 -7.53
N LEU A 259 6.54 15.71 -8.51
CA LEU A 259 6.36 14.45 -9.24
C LEU A 259 6.40 13.25 -8.28
N SER A 260 7.18 13.31 -7.21
CA SER A 260 7.22 12.28 -6.16
C SER A 260 5.85 12.02 -5.52
N GLU A 261 5.04 13.06 -5.31
CA GLU A 261 3.67 12.93 -4.76
C GLU A 261 2.70 12.36 -5.80
N VAL A 262 2.81 12.79 -7.05
CA VAL A 262 2.00 12.27 -8.15
C VAL A 262 2.28 10.77 -8.38
N LEU A 263 3.56 10.37 -8.38
CA LEU A 263 3.95 8.97 -8.51
C LEU A 263 3.55 8.13 -7.29
N ALA A 264 3.63 8.69 -6.09
CA ALA A 264 3.15 8.04 -4.87
C ALA A 264 1.64 7.73 -4.99
N GLU A 265 0.85 8.71 -5.42
CA GLU A 265 -0.59 8.51 -5.57
C GLU A 265 -0.90 7.51 -6.70
N LEU A 266 -0.24 7.61 -7.86
CA LEU A 266 -0.41 6.64 -8.95
C LEU A 266 -0.03 5.21 -8.55
N SER A 267 0.98 5.04 -7.69
CA SER A 267 1.38 3.71 -7.22
C SER A 267 0.26 2.99 -6.48
N ARG A 268 -0.66 3.72 -5.83
CA ARG A 268 -1.79 3.13 -5.08
C ARG A 268 -2.82 2.46 -5.96
N TYR A 269 -2.95 2.85 -7.24
CA TYR A 269 -3.96 2.34 -8.16
C TYR A 269 -3.42 1.23 -9.08
N ARG A 270 -2.13 0.92 -8.97
CA ARG A 270 -1.50 -0.09 -9.80
C ARG A 270 -1.23 -1.37 -9.04
N ARG A 271 -1.24 -2.47 -9.79
CA ARG A 271 -0.60 -3.72 -9.37
C ARG A 271 0.88 -3.60 -9.70
N GLY A 272 1.72 -4.17 -8.85
CA GLY A 272 3.17 -4.08 -9.02
C GLY A 272 3.81 -2.86 -8.34
N LEU A 273 5.13 -2.91 -8.26
CA LEU A 273 5.96 -1.92 -7.61
C LEU A 273 6.33 -0.80 -8.59
N LEU A 274 5.98 0.43 -8.24
CA LEU A 274 6.53 1.63 -8.87
C LEU A 274 7.73 2.12 -8.05
N ARG A 275 8.93 2.02 -8.59
CA ARG A 275 10.15 2.46 -7.91
C ARG A 275 10.66 3.75 -8.51
N TYR A 276 10.98 4.70 -7.64
CA TYR A 276 11.52 6.00 -8.02
C TYR A 276 12.32 6.59 -6.86
N ASP A 277 13.21 7.53 -7.16
CA ASP A 277 13.92 8.30 -6.14
C ASP A 277 13.12 9.57 -5.84
N ALA A 278 12.46 9.58 -4.67
CA ALA A 278 11.62 10.71 -4.25
C ALA A 278 12.43 12.01 -4.10
N ALA A 279 13.69 11.94 -3.67
CA ALA A 279 14.53 13.12 -3.49
C ALA A 279 14.90 13.76 -4.83
N GLN A 280 15.24 12.95 -5.84
CA GLN A 280 15.53 13.45 -7.19
C GLN A 280 14.29 14.06 -7.87
N MET A 281 13.10 13.55 -7.55
CA MET A 281 11.85 13.97 -8.19
C MET A 281 11.12 15.10 -7.47
N GLN A 282 11.57 15.49 -6.27
CA GLN A 282 10.94 16.54 -5.47
C GLN A 282 10.94 17.91 -6.18
N ALA A 283 11.94 18.16 -7.02
CA ALA A 283 12.09 19.42 -7.76
C ALA A 283 11.27 19.47 -9.07
N VAL A 284 10.82 18.31 -9.58
CA VAL A 284 10.03 18.24 -10.82
C VAL A 284 8.58 18.54 -10.48
N ARG A 285 8.02 19.60 -11.05
CA ARG A 285 6.65 20.03 -10.81
C ARG A 285 5.72 19.53 -11.89
N VAL A 286 4.53 19.12 -11.50
CA VAL A 286 3.50 18.56 -12.36
C VAL A 286 2.20 19.29 -12.11
N SER A 287 1.59 19.77 -13.20
CA SER A 287 0.23 20.30 -13.20
C SER A 287 -0.57 19.60 -14.29
N GLY A 288 -1.79 19.19 -13.97
CA GLY A 288 -2.67 18.51 -14.91
C GLY A 288 -3.67 17.58 -14.25
N VAL A 289 -4.51 16.97 -15.08
CA VAL A 289 -5.48 15.97 -14.67
C VAL A 289 -5.11 14.65 -15.31
N PHE A 290 -4.86 13.64 -14.48
CA PHE A 290 -4.39 12.32 -14.89
C PHE A 290 -5.44 11.26 -14.59
N ALA A 291 -5.57 10.27 -15.48
CA ALA A 291 -6.44 9.13 -15.24
C ALA A 291 -5.79 8.16 -14.25
N LEU A 292 -6.55 7.75 -13.24
CA LEU A 292 -6.11 6.75 -12.25
C LEU A 292 -6.37 5.32 -12.73
N ASP A 293 -7.35 5.14 -13.62
CA ASP A 293 -7.80 3.83 -14.12
C ASP A 293 -6.88 3.25 -15.20
N ASP A 294 -6.00 4.07 -15.77
CA ASP A 294 -5.02 3.67 -16.80
C ASP A 294 -3.63 4.22 -16.42
N GLY A 295 -3.01 3.54 -15.45
CA GLY A 295 -1.76 3.97 -14.85
C GLY A 295 -0.58 3.99 -15.82
N ASP A 296 -0.53 3.08 -16.79
CA ASP A 296 0.58 2.99 -17.76
C ASP A 296 0.48 4.07 -18.84
N ARG A 297 -0.74 4.38 -19.30
CA ARG A 297 -0.97 5.52 -20.19
C ARG A 297 -0.65 6.84 -19.50
N THR A 298 -1.00 6.97 -18.22
CA THR A 298 -0.62 8.15 -17.42
C THR A 298 0.90 8.29 -17.31
N LEU A 299 1.64 7.20 -17.04
CA LEU A 299 3.11 7.25 -17.00
C LEU A 299 3.72 7.62 -18.36
N THR A 300 3.17 7.08 -19.44
CA THR A 300 3.60 7.41 -20.81
C THR A 300 3.40 8.91 -21.10
N THR A 301 2.27 9.47 -20.65
CA THR A 301 1.97 10.90 -20.78
C THR A 301 2.96 11.74 -19.95
N LEU A 302 3.23 11.34 -18.71
CA LEU A 302 4.21 12.02 -17.85
C LEU A 302 5.62 11.97 -18.46
N GLN A 303 6.03 10.85 -19.05
CA GLN A 303 7.31 10.72 -19.74
C GLN A 303 7.43 11.64 -20.95
N ALA A 304 6.34 11.87 -21.69
CA ALA A 304 6.34 12.76 -22.85
C ALA A 304 6.46 14.23 -22.45
N LEU A 305 5.95 14.61 -21.28
CA LEU A 305 5.89 16.00 -20.82
C LEU A 305 7.06 16.39 -19.92
N LEU A 306 7.70 15.43 -19.25
CA LEU A 306 8.71 15.67 -18.22
C LEU A 306 10.05 15.04 -18.61
N PRO A 307 11.18 15.54 -18.05
CA PRO A 307 12.50 14.96 -18.25
C PRO A 307 12.67 13.68 -17.42
N ILE A 308 11.79 12.70 -17.60
CA ILE A 308 11.84 11.40 -16.94
C ILE A 308 11.92 10.26 -17.96
N THR A 309 12.34 9.10 -17.48
CA THR A 309 12.33 7.82 -18.18
C THR A 309 11.53 6.82 -17.34
N VAL A 310 10.65 6.07 -17.99
CA VAL A 310 9.83 5.02 -17.42
C VAL A 310 10.25 3.71 -18.07
N GLU A 311 10.78 2.79 -17.25
CA GLU A 311 11.25 1.49 -17.69
C GLU A 311 10.39 0.40 -17.04
N HIS A 312 9.77 -0.42 -17.89
CA HIS A 312 9.00 -1.59 -17.46
C HIS A 312 9.92 -2.80 -17.54
N TYR A 313 10.31 -3.33 -16.39
CA TYR A 313 11.18 -4.51 -16.32
C TYR A 313 10.38 -5.80 -16.29
N THR A 314 9.21 -5.78 -15.65
CA THR A 314 8.23 -6.88 -15.60
C THR A 314 6.83 -6.28 -15.50
N PRO A 315 5.75 -7.08 -15.65
CA PRO A 315 4.38 -6.62 -15.36
C PRO A 315 4.17 -6.10 -13.93
N PHE A 316 5.09 -6.41 -13.01
CA PHE A 316 5.00 -6.02 -11.60
C PHE A 316 6.13 -5.07 -11.16
N LEU A 317 7.01 -4.62 -12.06
CA LEU A 317 8.09 -3.70 -11.72
C LEU A 317 8.25 -2.63 -12.80
N THR A 318 7.91 -1.40 -12.41
CA THR A 318 8.14 -0.20 -13.21
C THR A 318 9.08 0.72 -12.45
N VAL A 319 10.14 1.17 -13.11
CA VAL A 319 11.12 2.10 -12.54
C VAL A 319 10.99 3.44 -13.26
N VAL A 320 10.88 4.52 -12.49
CA VAL A 320 10.90 5.89 -13.00
C VAL A 320 12.20 6.56 -12.55
N SER A 321 12.90 7.17 -13.49
CA SER A 321 14.16 7.90 -13.25
C SER A 321 14.12 9.26 -13.95
N VAL A 322 14.93 10.22 -13.47
CA VAL A 322 15.08 11.52 -14.12
C VAL A 322 16.13 11.39 -15.23
N LYS A 323 15.87 11.97 -16.40
CA LYS A 323 16.84 12.01 -17.50
C LYS A 323 18.06 12.83 -17.07
N PRO A 324 19.29 12.36 -17.34
CA PRO A 324 20.48 13.16 -17.08
C PRO A 324 20.39 14.47 -17.86
N LYS A 325 20.71 15.59 -17.21
CA LYS A 325 20.87 16.88 -17.91
C LYS A 325 22.00 16.71 -18.92
N LYS A 326 21.71 16.95 -20.20
CA LYS A 326 22.73 17.10 -21.24
C LYS A 326 23.50 18.40 -21.04
#